data_AF-A0A378JGR3-F1
#
_entry.id   AF-A0A378JGR3-F1
#
_cell.length_a   1.000
_cell.length_b   1.000
_cell.length_c   1.000
_cell.angle_alpha   90.00
_cell.angle_beta   90.00
_cell.angle_gamma   90.00
#
_symmetry.space_group_name_H-M   'P 1'
#
loop_
_entity.id
_entity.type
_entity.pdbx_description
1 polymer ?
#
loop_
_entity_poly.entity_id
_entity_poly.type
_entity_poly.pdbx_seq_one_letter_code
_entity_poly.pdbx_strand_id
1 'polypeptide(L)'
;MKKLSLIITVMFLFSPISFANDTKYVACDAIAKACRAANFKNKDKKFWQDCMKPLLLGKKVDGVSIEVTQVSACREKKIAELQQELKEFQEVK
;
A
#
# COMPACT_ATOMS: atom_id res chain seq x y z
N MET A 1 18.98 40.44 -39.34
CA MET A 1 19.41 39.41 -38.38
C MET A 1 18.80 39.69 -37.01
N LYS A 2 17.94 38.81 -36.50
CA LYS A 2 17.72 38.46 -35.08
C LYS A 2 16.45 37.62 -34.99
N LYS A 3 16.63 36.29 -34.96
CA LYS A 3 15.57 35.33 -34.67
C LYS A 3 15.29 35.42 -33.18
N LEU A 4 14.16 36.00 -32.80
CA LEU A 4 13.70 35.96 -31.41
C LEU A 4 12.89 34.67 -31.23
N SER A 5 13.58 33.57 -30.96
CA SER A 5 12.95 32.33 -30.47
C SER A 5 12.46 32.58 -29.04
N LEU A 6 11.14 32.66 -28.88
CA LEU A 6 10.49 32.75 -27.58
C LEU A 6 10.15 31.32 -27.14
N ILE A 7 11.05 30.72 -26.36
CA ILE A 7 10.87 29.41 -25.74
C ILE A 7 9.88 29.60 -24.60
N ILE A 8 8.63 29.17 -24.79
CA ILE A 8 7.63 29.09 -23.73
C ILE A 8 7.99 27.88 -22.88
N THR A 9 8.63 28.16 -21.74
CA THR A 9 8.94 27.21 -20.69
C THR A 9 7.62 26.63 -20.15
N VAL A 10 7.29 25.42 -20.54
CA VAL A 10 6.20 24.65 -19.93
C VAL A 10 6.64 24.30 -18.52
N MET A 11 6.27 25.14 -17.55
CA MET A 11 6.29 24.79 -16.13
C MET A 11 5.26 23.69 -15.90
N PHE A 12 5.70 22.44 -16.09
CA PHE A 12 5.01 21.29 -15.53
C PHE A 12 5.06 21.43 -14.01
N LEU A 13 3.94 21.88 -13.43
CA LEU A 13 3.64 21.77 -12.01
C LEU A 13 3.44 20.29 -11.68
N PHE A 14 4.52 19.50 -11.67
CA PHE A 14 4.53 18.23 -10.97
C PHE A 14 4.62 18.53 -9.47
N SER A 15 3.47 18.79 -8.86
CA SER A 15 3.32 18.64 -7.42
C SER A 15 3.79 17.22 -7.07
N PRO A 16 4.79 17.02 -6.19
CA PRO A 16 5.03 15.69 -5.67
C PRO A 16 3.79 15.32 -4.86
N ILE A 17 2.93 14.46 -5.41
CA ILE A 17 1.89 13.79 -4.64
C ILE A 17 2.65 12.95 -3.63
N SER A 18 2.92 13.53 -2.47
CA SER A 18 3.40 12.80 -1.31
C SER A 18 2.26 11.94 -0.85
N PHE A 19 2.18 10.73 -1.42
CA PHE A 19 1.35 9.66 -0.90
C PHE A 19 1.92 9.28 0.47
N ALA A 20 1.41 9.96 1.51
CA ALA A 20 1.68 9.62 2.90
C ALA A 20 1.21 8.17 3.14
N ASN A 21 2.21 7.32 3.31
CA ASN A 21 2.18 5.87 3.30
C ASN A 21 1.65 5.27 4.63
N ASP A 22 0.45 5.64 5.08
CA ASP A 22 -0.11 5.06 6.32
C ASP A 22 -1.59 4.62 6.23
N THR A 23 -2.32 4.99 5.17
CA THR A 23 -3.72 4.54 4.98
C THR A 23 -3.84 3.18 4.29
N LYS A 24 -2.75 2.62 3.78
CA LYS A 24 -2.77 1.42 2.92
C LYS A 24 -3.16 0.13 3.65
N TYR A 25 -3.17 0.14 4.99
CA TYR A 25 -3.39 -1.04 5.82
C TYR A 25 -4.46 -0.85 6.90
N VAL A 26 -5.38 0.11 6.78
CA VAL A 26 -6.47 0.29 7.78
C VAL A 26 -7.25 -1.02 7.98
N ALA A 27 -7.45 -1.80 6.92
CA ALA A 27 -8.08 -3.12 6.98
C ALA A 27 -7.26 -4.20 7.74
N CYS A 28 -5.96 -3.99 7.90
CA CYS A 28 -4.99 -5.00 8.32
C CYS A 28 -4.08 -4.49 9.45
N ASP A 29 -4.54 -3.50 10.21
CA ASP A 29 -3.75 -2.83 11.24
C ASP A 29 -3.29 -3.78 12.35
N ALA A 30 -4.09 -4.81 12.68
CA ALA A 30 -3.68 -5.86 13.61
C ALA A 30 -2.43 -6.62 13.13
N ILE A 31 -2.39 -6.98 11.85
CA ILE A 31 -1.22 -7.62 11.22
C ILE A 31 -0.05 -6.65 11.19
N ALA A 32 -0.27 -5.39 10.81
CA ALA A 32 0.76 -4.37 10.78
C ALA A 32 1.35 -4.09 12.18
N LYS A 33 0.53 -4.10 13.23
CA LYS A 33 0.95 -3.98 14.63
C LYS A 33 1.78 -5.19 15.06
N ALA A 34 1.34 -6.40 14.74
CA ALA A 34 2.09 -7.61 15.07
C ALA A 34 3.47 -7.64 14.36
N CYS A 35 3.53 -7.21 13.10
CA CYS A 35 4.79 -7.02 12.38
C CYS A 35 5.70 -5.98 13.03
N ARG A 36 5.15 -4.84 13.47
CA ARG A 36 5.93 -3.81 14.18
C ARG A 36 6.46 -4.31 15.52
N ALA A 37 5.66 -5.08 16.26
CA ALA A 37 6.07 -5.70 17.52
C ALA A 37 7.23 -6.70 17.32
N ALA A 38 7.29 -7.35 16.16
CA ALA A 38 8.41 -8.21 15.76
C ALA A 38 9.59 -7.45 15.12
N ASN A 39 9.68 -6.13 15.32
CA ASN A 39 10.75 -5.25 14.80
C ASN A 39 10.79 -5.05 13.28
N PHE A 40 9.74 -5.40 12.54
CA PHE A 40 9.64 -5.01 11.12
C PHE A 40 9.26 -3.53 11.01
N LYS A 41 10.05 -2.73 10.29
CA LYS A 41 9.85 -1.27 10.17
C LYS A 41 8.95 -0.92 8.99
N ASN A 42 7.89 -0.13 9.21
CA ASN A 42 6.88 0.28 8.21
C ASN A 42 7.42 0.84 6.88
N LYS A 43 8.64 1.36 6.84
CA LYS A 43 9.25 1.97 5.64
C LYS A 43 10.11 1.01 4.83
N ASP A 44 10.33 -0.21 5.32
CA ASP A 44 11.15 -1.19 4.63
C ASP A 44 10.29 -2.07 3.71
N LYS A 45 10.80 -2.32 2.50
CA LYS A 45 10.24 -3.34 1.59
C LYS A 45 10.08 -4.70 2.30
N LYS A 46 10.96 -4.96 3.27
CA LYS A 46 10.95 -6.13 4.16
C LYS A 46 9.71 -6.20 5.05
N PHE A 47 9.13 -5.08 5.48
CA PHE A 47 7.89 -5.10 6.27
C PHE A 47 6.74 -5.75 5.50
N TRP A 48 6.59 -5.35 4.23
CA TRP A 48 5.59 -5.96 3.37
C TRP A 48 5.99 -7.38 2.95
N GLN A 49 7.21 -7.58 2.45
CA GLN A 49 7.62 -8.85 1.83
C GLN A 49 7.87 -9.96 2.83
N ASP A 50 8.45 -9.64 3.99
CA ASP A 50 8.94 -10.62 4.95
C ASP A 50 7.97 -10.81 6.13
N CYS A 51 7.07 -9.85 6.37
CA CYS A 51 6.05 -9.96 7.43
C CYS A 51 4.61 -9.98 6.92
N MET A 52 4.11 -8.88 6.35
CA MET A 52 2.68 -8.79 6.03
C MET A 52 2.24 -9.80 4.97
N LYS A 53 2.93 -9.86 3.82
CA LYS A 53 2.61 -10.77 2.73
C LYS A 53 2.58 -12.24 3.17
N PRO A 54 3.59 -12.80 3.86
CA PRO A 54 3.55 -14.19 4.30
C PRO A 54 2.38 -14.44 5.26
N LEU A 55 2.11 -13.55 6.22
CA LEU A 55 0.97 -13.69 7.13
C LEU A 55 -0.35 -13.69 6.38
N LEU A 56 -0.53 -12.77 5.43
CA LEU A 56 -1.72 -12.73 4.57
C LEU A 56 -1.90 -14.00 3.73
N LEU A 57 -0.80 -14.65 3.35
CA LEU A 57 -0.79 -15.92 2.62
C LEU A 57 -1.00 -17.14 3.53
N GLY A 58 -1.18 -16.95 4.84
CA GLY A 58 -1.36 -18.04 5.81
C GLY A 58 -0.04 -18.67 6.27
N LYS A 59 1.11 -18.07 5.97
CA LYS A 59 2.41 -18.51 6.47
C LYS A 59 2.68 -17.88 7.84
N LYS A 60 3.43 -18.60 8.67
CA LYS A 60 3.94 -18.07 9.94
C LYS A 60 5.18 -17.21 9.69
N VAL A 61 5.37 -16.21 10.53
CA VAL A 61 6.57 -15.35 10.54
C VAL A 61 7.13 -15.39 11.96
N ASP A 62 8.42 -15.66 12.08
CA ASP A 62 9.07 -15.79 13.38
C ASP A 62 8.97 -14.47 14.17
N GLY A 63 8.65 -14.58 15.46
CA GLY A 63 8.44 -13.43 16.33
C GLY A 63 7.10 -12.72 16.14
N VAL A 64 6.27 -13.13 15.18
CA VAL A 64 4.93 -12.55 14.96
C VAL A 64 3.85 -13.51 15.43
N SER A 65 3.14 -13.12 16.48
CA SER A 65 1.96 -13.83 16.96
C SER A 65 0.70 -13.08 16.52
N ILE A 66 -0.15 -13.75 15.74
CA ILE A 66 -1.43 -13.21 15.30
C ILE A 66 -2.46 -14.31 15.14
N GLU A 67 -3.72 -14.02 15.47
CA GLU A 67 -4.81 -14.96 15.31
C GLU A 67 -5.19 -15.15 13.84
N VAL A 68 -5.52 -16.39 13.47
CA VAL A 68 -5.95 -16.74 12.10
C VAL A 68 -7.20 -15.97 11.68
N THR A 69 -8.10 -15.69 12.63
CA THR A 69 -9.32 -14.88 12.48
C THR A 69 -9.03 -13.45 12.04
N GLN A 70 -7.93 -12.86 12.53
CA GLN A 70 -7.50 -11.51 12.16
C GLN A 70 -6.89 -11.48 10.76
N VAL A 71 -6.19 -12.56 10.39
CA VAL A 71 -5.65 -12.73 9.04
C VAL A 71 -6.77 -12.89 8.01
N SER A 72 -7.77 -13.74 8.30
CA SER A 72 -8.91 -13.95 7.40
C SER A 72 -9.74 -12.69 7.22
N ALA A 73 -10.07 -11.98 8.31
CA ALA A 73 -10.85 -10.74 8.26
C ALA A 73 -10.16 -9.65 7.41
N CYS A 74 -8.85 -9.47 7.57
CA CYS A 74 -8.09 -8.53 6.75
C CYS A 74 -8.08 -8.94 5.27
N ARG A 75 -7.94 -10.24 4.97
CA ARG A 75 -7.96 -10.74 3.59
C ARG A 75 -9.31 -10.49 2.91
N GLU A 76 -10.41 -10.82 3.58
CA GLU A 76 -11.77 -10.62 3.08
C GLU A 76 -12.04 -9.14 2.79
N LYS A 77 -11.67 -8.26 3.72
CA LYS A 77 -11.81 -6.82 3.53
C LYS A 77 -10.98 -6.30 2.36
N LYS A 78 -9.73 -6.77 2.20
CA LYS A 78 -8.88 -6.39 1.05
C LYS A 78 -9.46 -6.86 -0.28
N ILE A 79 -10.04 -8.06 -0.31
CA ILE A 79 -10.71 -8.58 -1.51
C ILE A 79 -11.93 -7.72 -1.85
N ALA A 80 -12.77 -7.37 -0.86
CA ALA A 80 -13.93 -6.53 -1.07
C ALA A 80 -13.56 -5.13 -1.59
N GLU A 81 -12.53 -4.50 -1.03
CA GLU A 81 -11.99 -3.22 -1.52
C GLU A 81 -11.54 -3.32 -2.99
N LEU A 82 -10.73 -4.34 -3.33
CA LEU A 82 -10.24 -4.53 -4.69
C LEU A 82 -11.36 -4.86 -5.69
N GLN A 83 -12.38 -5.60 -5.26
CA GLN A 83 -13.55 -5.88 -6.08
C GLN A 83 -14.37 -4.61 -6.36
N GLN A 84 -14.47 -3.71 -5.38
CA GLN A 84 -15.13 -2.42 -5.57
C GLN A 84 -14.33 -1.54 -6.55
N GLU A 85 -13.01 -1.39 -6.34
CA GLU A 85 -12.14 -0.64 -7.24
C GLU A 85 -12.23 -1.17 -8.69
N LEU A 86 -12.24 -2.50 -8.87
CA LEU A 86 -12.39 -3.12 -10.19
C LEU A 86 -13.72 -2.78 -10.87
N LYS A 87 -14.83 -2.72 -10.12
CA LYS A 87 -16.13 -2.32 -10.66
C LYS A 87 -16.12 -0.85 -11.10
N GLU A 88 -15.57 0.04 -10.27
CA GLU A 88 -15.43 1.46 -10.61
C GLU A 88 -14.60 1.64 -11.89
N PHE A 89 -13.50 0.90 -12.06
CA PHE A 89 -12.72 0.93 -13.31
C PHE A 89 -13.46 0.37 -14.53
N GLN A 90 -14.35 -0.61 -14.35
CA GLN A 90 -15.15 -1.16 -15.44
C GLN A 90 -16.27 -0.22 -15.88
N GLU A 91 -16.84 0.56 -14.96
CA GLU A 91 -17.91 1.53 -15.25
C GLU A 91 -17.39 2.80 -15.94
N VAL A 92 -16.09 3.10 -15.84
CA VAL A 92 -15.44 4.24 -16.53
C VAL A 92 -15.11 3.92 -18.00
N LYS A 93 -15.25 2.67 -18.44
CA LYS A 93 -14.94 2.22 -19.80
C LYS A 93 -16.17 2.13 -20.70
#